data_AF-A0A1M3NGY9-F1
#
_entry.id   AF-A0A1M3NGY9-F1
#
_cell.length_a   1.000
_cell.length_b   1.000
_cell.length_c   1.000
_cell.angle_alpha   90.00
_cell.angle_beta   90.00
_cell.angle_gamma   90.00
#
_symmetry.space_group_name_H-M   'P 1'
#
loop_
_entity.id
_entity.type
_entity.pdbx_description
1 polymer ?
#
loop_
_entity_poly.entity_id
_entity_poly.type
_entity_poly.pdbx_seq_one_letter_code
_entity_poly.pdbx_strand_id
1 'polypeptide(L)'
;MAAFVALIACQRQTVEFTLPPEQPSFQIPTDGGASGEADAGLITYCPSSACPAGHTTCPTSRFRCDVDLNTDMNNCGACGAACPKETTKESYECLGGACVLSCQEGNYDCDGIPDNGCEAKSDNDNCGGCGKKCPDPDKPCLNISSEFVCGCKSPQVYCANSPIPCVNPKADDKNCGGCGNVCDSTNGGAPSYPNAYYGCSSGQCGALKCVERMGNCDGDVTNGCEASLMTNQNCGGCGLACPAGQECRLYQGVGTCMCEPGKTFCNGECYDLKSDFFNCGACGNSCRFLTKKGGAEACLYGVCTLQCWSGKADCNGNTADGCETDTDADPNNCGACGNTCDAVAGQACVGGKCMVEPCDPDAGGITR
;
A
#
# COMPACT_ATOMS: atom_id res chain seq x y z
N MET A 1 -46.62 19.31 21.57
CA MET A 1 -45.28 19.29 20.95
C MET A 1 -44.71 17.92 21.21
N ALA A 2 -44.59 17.10 20.16
CA ALA A 2 -44.16 15.71 20.27
C ALA A 2 -42.63 15.64 20.34
N ALA A 3 -42.12 15.00 21.38
CA ALA A 3 -40.71 14.67 21.53
C ALA A 3 -40.39 13.39 20.74
N PHE A 4 -39.46 13.47 19.80
CA PHE A 4 -38.89 12.30 19.13
C PHE A 4 -37.76 11.73 19.99
N VAL A 5 -37.98 10.55 20.56
CA VAL A 5 -36.95 9.74 21.22
C VAL A 5 -36.37 8.80 20.16
N ALA A 6 -35.10 8.98 19.81
CA ALA A 6 -34.36 8.05 18.95
C ALA A 6 -33.81 6.90 19.82
N LEU A 7 -34.47 5.74 19.76
CA LEU A 7 -33.95 4.49 20.31
C LEU A 7 -32.93 3.91 19.32
N ILE A 8 -31.64 3.97 19.66
CA ILE A 8 -30.60 3.23 18.95
C ILE A 8 -30.58 1.81 19.52
N ALA A 9 -31.17 0.86 18.79
CA ALA A 9 -31.08 -0.55 19.11
C ALA A 9 -29.72 -1.11 18.65
N CYS A 10 -28.89 -1.56 19.59
CA CYS A 10 -27.77 -2.46 19.26
C CYS A 10 -28.36 -3.83 18.88
N GLN A 11 -28.37 -4.18 17.60
CA GLN A 11 -28.53 -5.58 17.21
C GLN A 11 -27.24 -6.33 17.54
N ARG A 12 -27.31 -7.20 18.55
CA ARG A 12 -26.28 -8.20 18.80
C ARG A 12 -26.52 -9.32 17.78
N GLN A 13 -25.80 -9.27 16.66
CA GLN A 13 -25.85 -10.34 15.67
C GLN A 13 -24.98 -11.49 16.20
N THR A 14 -25.62 -12.43 16.88
CA THR A 14 -25.02 -13.75 17.12
C THR A 14 -25.01 -14.48 15.77
N VAL A 15 -23.84 -14.51 15.14
CA VAL A 15 -23.61 -15.38 13.99
C VAL A 15 -23.53 -16.79 14.54
N GLU A 16 -24.64 -17.53 14.49
CA GLU A 16 -24.59 -18.98 14.68
C GLU A 16 -23.77 -19.56 13.54
N PHE A 17 -22.57 -20.02 13.88
CA PHE A 17 -21.79 -20.87 13.00
C PHE A 17 -22.47 -22.25 12.99
N THR A 18 -23.40 -22.46 12.07
CA THR A 18 -23.75 -23.82 11.68
C THR A 18 -22.51 -24.42 11.04
N LEU A 19 -21.93 -25.41 11.72
CA LEU A 19 -20.90 -26.26 11.11
C LEU A 19 -21.47 -26.76 9.78
N PRO A 20 -20.70 -26.68 8.68
CA PRO A 20 -21.13 -27.27 7.42
C PRO A 20 -21.49 -28.74 7.67
N PRO A 21 -22.51 -29.29 6.98
CA PRO A 21 -22.84 -30.70 7.11
C PRO A 21 -21.56 -31.51 6.96
N GLU A 22 -21.40 -32.48 7.85
CA GLU A 22 -20.25 -33.39 7.94
C GLU A 22 -19.76 -33.70 6.52
N GLN A 23 -18.52 -33.31 6.21
CA GLN A 23 -17.96 -33.63 4.90
C GLN A 23 -18.08 -35.14 4.71
N PRO A 24 -18.51 -35.62 3.53
CA PRO A 24 -18.69 -37.04 3.31
C PRO A 24 -17.38 -37.74 3.67
N SER A 25 -17.40 -38.51 4.75
CA SER A 25 -16.27 -39.33 5.12
C SER A 25 -16.13 -40.40 4.04
N PHE A 26 -14.93 -40.54 3.50
CA PHE A 26 -14.61 -41.64 2.60
C PHE A 26 -14.76 -42.93 3.41
N GLN A 27 -15.90 -43.61 3.24
CA GLN A 27 -16.02 -44.99 3.68
C GLN A 27 -15.22 -45.84 2.72
N ILE A 28 -14.13 -46.44 3.22
CA ILE A 28 -13.46 -47.53 2.51
C ILE A 28 -14.46 -48.69 2.50
N PRO A 29 -14.96 -49.15 1.33
CA PRO A 29 -15.88 -50.26 1.28
C PRO A 29 -15.20 -51.51 1.85
N THR A 30 -15.91 -52.25 2.70
CA THR A 30 -15.44 -53.56 3.17
C THR A 30 -15.62 -54.58 2.05
N ASP A 31 -14.58 -55.39 1.84
CA ASP A 31 -14.49 -56.42 0.80
C ASP A 31 -15.77 -57.26 0.67
N GLY A 32 -16.36 -57.26 -0.52
CA GLY A 32 -17.54 -58.07 -0.80
C GLY A 32 -18.03 -58.02 -2.24
N GLY A 33 -17.46 -58.88 -3.10
CA GLY A 33 -18.16 -59.43 -4.26
C GLY A 33 -17.63 -58.96 -5.61
N ALA A 34 -16.99 -59.89 -6.33
CA ALA A 34 -16.69 -59.77 -7.73
C ALA A 34 -17.97 -59.58 -8.56
N SER A 35 -18.20 -58.36 -9.03
CA SER A 35 -19.04 -58.07 -10.19
C SER A 35 -18.39 -56.93 -10.96
N GLY A 36 -18.04 -57.22 -12.21
CA GLY A 36 -17.16 -56.41 -13.05
C GLY A 36 -17.36 -54.91 -12.91
N GLU A 37 -16.35 -54.27 -12.35
CA GLU A 37 -16.12 -52.85 -12.58
C GLU A 37 -15.94 -52.70 -14.09
N ALA A 38 -16.87 -52.00 -14.74
CA ALA A 38 -16.54 -51.38 -15.99
C ALA A 38 -15.37 -50.46 -15.68
N ASP A 39 -14.18 -50.86 -16.13
CA ASP A 39 -12.96 -50.07 -16.16
C ASP A 39 -13.38 -48.65 -16.57
N ALA A 40 -13.45 -47.73 -15.60
CA ALA A 40 -13.63 -46.32 -15.89
C ALA A 40 -12.29 -45.91 -16.49
N GLY A 41 -12.14 -46.24 -17.78
CA GLY A 41 -10.87 -46.47 -18.45
C GLY A 41 -9.87 -45.42 -18.01
N LEU A 42 -8.85 -45.87 -17.28
CA LEU A 42 -7.78 -44.98 -16.83
C LEU A 42 -7.20 -44.32 -18.08
N ILE A 43 -7.43 -43.01 -18.21
CA ILE A 43 -6.82 -42.22 -19.27
C ILE A 43 -5.34 -42.17 -18.94
N THR A 44 -4.54 -42.89 -19.71
CA THR A 44 -3.08 -42.77 -19.63
C THR A 44 -2.70 -41.39 -20.13
N TYR A 45 -1.88 -40.69 -19.36
CA TYR A 45 -1.35 -39.38 -19.73
C TYR A 45 0.11 -39.52 -20.13
N CYS A 46 0.46 -38.91 -21.25
CA CYS A 46 1.78 -38.92 -21.84
C CYS A 46 2.41 -37.52 -21.72
N PRO A 47 3.76 -37.42 -21.63
CA PRO A 47 4.45 -36.14 -21.68
C PRO A 47 4.04 -35.34 -22.92
N SER A 48 3.69 -34.07 -22.72
CA SER A 48 3.25 -33.19 -23.81
C SER A 48 4.17 -31.99 -23.98
N SER A 49 4.34 -31.59 -25.23
CA SER A 49 5.00 -30.34 -25.62
C SER A 49 4.01 -29.22 -25.98
N ALA A 50 2.70 -29.48 -25.89
CA ALA A 50 1.65 -28.53 -26.20
C ALA A 50 1.46 -27.50 -25.08
N CYS A 51 1.24 -26.23 -25.46
CA CYS A 51 1.01 -25.16 -24.51
C CYS A 51 -0.46 -25.11 -24.08
N PRO A 52 -0.76 -24.85 -22.79
CA PRO A 52 -2.11 -24.58 -22.35
C PRO A 52 -2.63 -23.26 -22.92
N ALA A 53 -3.96 -23.06 -22.89
CA ALA A 53 -4.58 -21.83 -23.37
C ALA A 53 -3.98 -20.58 -22.70
N GLY A 54 -3.75 -19.53 -23.49
CA GLY A 54 -3.11 -18.29 -23.03
C GLY A 54 -1.58 -18.36 -22.97
N HIS A 55 -0.96 -19.54 -23.02
CA HIS A 55 0.49 -19.69 -23.05
C HIS A 55 0.98 -20.03 -24.45
N THR A 56 2.20 -19.59 -24.76
CA THR A 56 2.83 -19.89 -26.05
C THR A 56 4.35 -19.94 -25.95
N THR A 57 5.01 -20.37 -27.02
CA THR A 57 6.47 -20.28 -27.18
C THR A 57 6.77 -19.21 -28.21
N CYS A 58 7.34 -18.09 -27.79
CA CYS A 58 7.75 -17.00 -28.65
C CYS A 58 9.20 -17.18 -29.16
N PRO A 59 9.64 -16.44 -30.19
CA PRO A 59 11.03 -16.52 -30.67
C PRO A 59 12.09 -16.17 -29.61
N THR A 60 11.72 -15.40 -28.59
CA THR A 60 12.57 -15.01 -27.46
C THR A 60 12.47 -15.96 -26.26
N SER A 61 11.60 -16.97 -26.33
CA SER A 61 11.38 -17.92 -25.26
C SER A 61 12.65 -18.70 -24.94
N ARG A 62 12.91 -18.89 -23.65
CA ARG A 62 13.99 -19.74 -23.16
C ARG A 62 13.51 -21.19 -23.00
N PHE A 63 12.26 -21.37 -22.59
CA PHE A 63 11.63 -22.66 -22.41
C PHE A 63 10.36 -22.76 -23.26
N ARG A 64 9.85 -23.97 -23.46
CA ARG A 64 8.55 -24.11 -24.14
C ARG A 64 7.44 -23.59 -23.23
N CYS A 65 6.50 -22.85 -23.82
CA CYS A 65 5.29 -22.38 -23.15
C CYS A 65 5.54 -21.43 -21.97
N ASP A 66 6.69 -20.75 -21.95
CA ASP A 66 7.12 -19.86 -20.86
C ASP A 66 6.50 -18.45 -20.92
N VAL A 67 5.82 -18.09 -22.02
CA VAL A 67 5.17 -16.79 -22.18
C VAL A 67 3.67 -16.92 -21.92
N ASP A 68 3.18 -16.18 -20.93
CA ASP A 68 1.74 -15.95 -20.69
C ASP A 68 1.28 -14.69 -21.42
N LEU A 69 0.48 -14.87 -22.47
CA LEU A 69 -0.06 -13.78 -23.29
C LEU A 69 -1.07 -12.92 -22.54
N ASN A 70 -1.55 -13.33 -21.37
CA ASN A 70 -2.55 -12.58 -20.62
C ASN A 70 -1.94 -11.54 -19.68
N THR A 71 -0.67 -11.69 -19.32
CA THR A 71 -0.02 -10.91 -18.25
C THR A 71 1.39 -10.41 -18.61
N ASP A 72 2.07 -11.00 -19.60
CA ASP A 72 3.40 -10.56 -20.02
C ASP A 72 3.31 -9.23 -20.79
N MET A 73 3.86 -8.17 -20.19
CA MET A 73 3.88 -6.82 -20.75
C MET A 73 4.65 -6.69 -22.07
N ASN A 74 5.52 -7.65 -22.41
CA ASN A 74 6.24 -7.67 -23.69
C ASN A 74 5.56 -8.54 -24.76
N ASN A 75 4.57 -9.36 -24.37
CA ASN A 75 3.90 -10.32 -25.23
C ASN A 75 2.37 -10.29 -25.02
N CYS A 76 1.81 -9.11 -24.77
CA CYS A 76 0.43 -8.95 -24.36
C CYS A 76 -0.53 -9.26 -25.51
N GLY A 77 -1.23 -10.39 -25.43
CA GLY A 77 -2.15 -10.90 -26.46
C GLY A 77 -1.47 -11.60 -27.64
N ALA A 78 -0.20 -11.28 -27.93
CA ALA A 78 0.59 -11.95 -28.96
C ALA A 78 2.11 -11.78 -28.72
N CYS A 79 2.92 -12.70 -29.28
CA CYS A 79 4.38 -12.59 -29.20
C CYS A 79 4.89 -11.26 -29.78
N GLY A 80 5.65 -10.51 -28.98
CA GLY A 80 6.21 -9.21 -29.34
C GLY A 80 5.22 -8.04 -29.33
N ALA A 81 3.95 -8.27 -28.99
CA ALA A 81 2.99 -7.21 -28.74
C ALA A 81 3.26 -6.56 -27.36
N ALA A 82 4.32 -5.77 -27.29
CA ALA A 82 4.72 -5.09 -26.06
C ALA A 82 3.84 -3.87 -25.80
N CYS A 83 3.41 -3.68 -24.54
CA CYS A 83 2.73 -2.48 -24.12
C CYS A 83 3.64 -1.25 -24.22
N PRO A 84 3.09 -0.03 -24.36
CA PRO A 84 3.87 1.20 -24.40
C PRO A 84 4.77 1.35 -23.16
N LYS A 85 5.91 2.02 -23.33
CA LYS A 85 6.88 2.23 -22.24
C LYS A 85 6.37 3.27 -21.25
N GLU A 86 6.55 2.99 -19.97
CA GLU A 86 6.27 3.93 -18.88
C GLU A 86 7.09 5.22 -19.02
N THR A 87 6.48 6.35 -18.66
CA THR A 87 7.17 7.63 -18.47
C THR A 87 6.99 8.10 -17.03
N THR A 88 7.41 9.32 -16.70
CA THR A 88 7.16 9.90 -15.36
C THR A 88 5.71 10.30 -15.13
N LYS A 89 4.84 10.18 -16.15
CA LYS A 89 3.44 10.61 -16.10
C LYS A 89 2.43 9.46 -16.12
N GLU A 90 2.82 8.27 -16.56
CA GLU A 90 1.93 7.11 -16.69
C GLU A 90 2.63 5.75 -16.50
N SER A 91 1.81 4.73 -16.26
CA SER A 91 2.16 3.30 -16.16
C SER A 91 1.18 2.46 -16.97
N TYR A 92 1.61 1.28 -17.44
CA TYR A 92 0.78 0.34 -18.21
C TYR A 92 0.82 -1.06 -17.60
N GLU A 93 -0.28 -1.80 -17.70
CA GLU A 93 -0.36 -3.21 -17.29
C GLU A 93 -1.00 -4.06 -18.39
N CYS A 94 -0.61 -5.33 -18.52
CA CYS A 94 -1.25 -6.29 -19.41
C CYS A 94 -2.32 -7.09 -18.65
N LEU A 95 -3.59 -6.93 -19.05
CA LEU A 95 -4.72 -7.61 -18.42
C LEU A 95 -5.57 -8.31 -19.49
N GLY A 96 -5.55 -9.64 -19.48
CA GLY A 96 -6.32 -10.44 -20.43
C GLY A 96 -5.85 -10.29 -21.87
N GLY A 97 -4.56 -9.99 -22.07
CA GLY A 97 -3.96 -9.78 -23.38
C GLY A 97 -4.23 -8.40 -24.00
N ALA A 98 -4.67 -7.42 -23.21
CA ALA A 98 -4.79 -6.02 -23.61
C ALA A 98 -4.00 -5.10 -22.65
N CYS A 99 -3.37 -4.06 -23.21
CA CYS A 99 -2.65 -3.04 -22.43
C CYS A 99 -3.63 -2.02 -21.84
N VAL A 100 -3.50 -1.73 -20.55
CA VAL A 100 -4.33 -0.80 -19.79
C VAL A 100 -3.47 0.34 -19.23
N LEU A 101 -3.88 1.61 -19.45
CA LEU A 101 -3.18 2.84 -19.03
C LEU A 101 -3.61 3.31 -17.63
N SER A 102 -2.67 3.85 -16.85
CA SER A 102 -2.91 4.54 -15.57
C SER A 102 -2.00 5.78 -15.41
N CYS A 103 -2.55 6.91 -14.96
CA CYS A 103 -1.81 8.17 -14.78
C CYS A 103 -1.24 8.38 -13.37
N GLN A 104 -0.04 8.96 -13.28
CA GLN A 104 0.60 9.40 -12.04
C GLN A 104 -0.08 10.64 -11.44
N GLU A 105 0.14 10.92 -10.14
CA GLU A 105 -0.50 12.03 -9.42
C GLU A 105 -0.32 13.38 -10.16
N GLY A 106 -1.43 14.06 -10.42
CA GLY A 106 -1.46 15.35 -11.10
C GLY A 106 -1.29 15.28 -12.62
N ASN A 107 -1.33 14.10 -13.25
CA ASN A 107 -1.41 13.95 -14.70
C ASN A 107 -2.74 13.31 -15.11
N TYR A 108 -3.22 13.62 -16.32
CA TYR A 108 -4.51 13.14 -16.81
C TYR A 108 -4.44 12.81 -18.30
N ASP A 109 -5.05 11.69 -18.67
CA ASP A 109 -5.46 11.37 -20.04
C ASP A 109 -6.80 12.08 -20.30
N CYS A 110 -6.79 13.06 -21.21
CA CYS A 110 -7.96 13.88 -21.49
C CYS A 110 -8.63 13.57 -22.83
N ASP A 111 -8.03 12.73 -23.67
CA ASP A 111 -8.61 12.29 -24.94
C ASP A 111 -9.06 10.82 -24.92
N GLY A 112 -8.68 10.06 -23.89
CA GLY A 112 -9.08 8.68 -23.66
C GLY A 112 -8.32 7.68 -24.52
N ILE A 113 -7.18 8.08 -25.10
CA ILE A 113 -6.39 7.26 -26.01
C ILE A 113 -5.16 6.74 -25.25
N PRO A 114 -5.11 5.42 -24.93
CA PRO A 114 -4.02 4.86 -24.13
C PRO A 114 -2.63 5.05 -24.75
N ASP A 115 -2.53 5.13 -26.08
CA ASP A 115 -1.24 5.08 -26.79
C ASP A 115 -0.40 6.36 -26.68
N ASN A 116 -0.99 7.49 -26.29
CA ASN A 116 -0.28 8.77 -26.11
C ASN A 116 -0.05 9.18 -24.64
N GLY A 117 -0.51 8.36 -23.69
CA GLY A 117 -0.19 8.51 -22.27
C GLY A 117 -1.05 9.53 -21.54
N CYS A 118 -0.47 10.26 -20.59
CA CYS A 118 -1.20 11.28 -19.81
C CYS A 118 -0.69 12.69 -20.19
N GLU A 119 -1.45 13.38 -21.05
CA GLU A 119 -0.99 14.57 -21.76
C GLU A 119 -1.15 15.85 -20.94
N ALA A 120 -2.12 15.90 -20.04
CA ALA A 120 -2.42 17.07 -19.22
C ALA A 120 -1.76 16.97 -17.84
N LYS A 121 -1.33 18.13 -17.32
CA LYS A 121 -0.80 18.28 -15.95
C LYS A 121 -1.78 19.09 -15.10
N SER A 122 -1.69 18.96 -13.79
CA SER A 122 -2.47 19.80 -12.88
C SER A 122 -1.94 21.23 -12.89
N ASP A 123 -2.79 22.16 -13.31
CA ASP A 123 -2.55 23.59 -13.40
C ASP A 123 -3.89 24.35 -13.30
N ASN A 124 -3.90 25.66 -13.55
CA ASN A 124 -5.12 26.46 -13.50
C ASN A 124 -6.14 26.11 -14.60
N ASP A 125 -5.79 25.28 -15.59
CA ASP A 125 -6.72 24.80 -16.62
C ASP A 125 -7.21 23.36 -16.36
N ASN A 126 -6.46 22.56 -15.58
CA ASN A 126 -6.74 21.13 -15.32
C ASN A 126 -6.59 20.75 -13.84
N CYS A 127 -7.05 21.60 -12.92
CA CYS A 127 -6.83 21.42 -11.48
C CYS A 127 -7.63 20.24 -10.92
N GLY A 128 -6.94 19.15 -10.57
CA GLY A 128 -7.60 17.93 -10.08
C GLY A 128 -8.39 17.17 -11.16
N GLY A 129 -8.13 17.44 -12.44
CA GLY A 129 -8.74 16.73 -13.58
C GLY A 129 -8.84 17.58 -14.84
N CYS A 130 -9.06 16.92 -15.98
CA CYS A 130 -9.19 17.55 -17.30
C CYS A 130 -10.23 18.69 -17.31
N GLY A 131 -9.79 19.89 -17.72
CA GLY A 131 -10.65 21.06 -17.90
C GLY A 131 -11.21 21.71 -16.62
N LYS A 132 -10.80 21.26 -15.42
CA LYS A 132 -11.20 21.88 -14.15
C LYS A 132 -10.41 23.16 -13.90
N LYS A 133 -10.97 24.30 -14.32
CA LYS A 133 -10.25 25.58 -14.27
C LYS A 133 -10.30 26.28 -12.92
N CYS A 134 -9.20 26.93 -12.54
CA CYS A 134 -9.10 27.89 -11.44
C CYS A 134 -8.90 29.31 -12.01
N PRO A 135 -9.99 30.04 -12.30
CA PRO A 135 -9.90 31.34 -12.99
C PRO A 135 -9.52 32.51 -12.08
N ASP A 136 -9.72 32.36 -10.76
CA ASP A 136 -9.48 33.41 -9.77
C ASP A 136 -7.97 33.45 -9.41
N PRO A 137 -7.26 34.57 -9.64
CA PRO A 137 -5.84 34.68 -9.33
C PRO A 137 -5.55 34.59 -7.83
N ASP A 138 -6.52 34.89 -6.96
CA ASP A 138 -6.40 34.73 -5.51
C ASP A 138 -6.66 33.27 -5.07
N LYS A 139 -7.04 32.40 -6.00
CA LYS A 139 -7.29 30.96 -5.80
C LYS A 139 -6.60 30.12 -6.89
N PRO A 140 -5.26 30.18 -6.99
CA PRO A 140 -4.52 29.35 -7.95
C PRO A 140 -4.71 27.86 -7.66
N CYS A 141 -4.38 26.99 -8.63
CA CYS A 141 -4.35 25.55 -8.38
C CYS A 141 -3.21 25.21 -7.41
N LEU A 142 -3.57 24.63 -6.26
CA LEU A 142 -2.63 24.26 -5.20
C LEU A 142 -2.71 22.75 -4.95
N ASN A 143 -1.56 22.11 -4.70
CA ASN A 143 -1.53 20.77 -4.12
C ASN A 143 -1.58 20.90 -2.58
N ILE A 144 -2.69 20.47 -1.99
CA ILE A 144 -2.91 20.50 -0.54
C ILE A 144 -3.17 19.06 -0.07
N SER A 145 -2.17 18.43 0.53
CA SER A 145 -2.24 17.05 1.04
C SER A 145 -2.59 16.02 -0.05
N SER A 146 -1.87 16.07 -1.19
CA SER A 146 -2.08 15.20 -2.36
C SER A 146 -3.44 15.37 -3.05
N GLU A 147 -4.08 16.52 -2.85
CA GLU A 147 -5.30 16.90 -3.53
C GLU A 147 -5.09 18.25 -4.23
N PHE A 148 -5.41 18.32 -5.53
CA PHE A 148 -5.34 19.55 -6.30
C PHE A 148 -6.67 20.30 -6.23
N VAL A 149 -6.64 21.51 -5.67
CA VAL A 149 -7.84 22.36 -5.46
C VAL A 149 -7.55 23.81 -5.82
N CYS A 150 -8.59 24.58 -6.19
CA CYS A 150 -8.47 26.01 -6.42
C CYS A 150 -8.44 26.79 -5.10
N GLY A 151 -7.29 27.37 -4.77
CA GLY A 151 -7.07 28.18 -3.57
C GLY A 151 -6.95 27.36 -2.28
N CYS A 152 -6.80 28.06 -1.16
CA CYS A 152 -6.65 27.42 0.15
C CYS A 152 -7.98 26.85 0.66
N LYS A 153 -7.90 25.73 1.40
CA LYS A 153 -9.06 25.17 2.09
C LYS A 153 -9.46 26.11 3.23
N SER A 154 -10.74 26.48 3.28
CA SER A 154 -11.30 27.28 4.39
C SER A 154 -10.98 26.60 5.74
N PRO A 155 -10.52 27.35 6.77
CA PRO A 155 -10.53 28.81 6.91
C PRO A 155 -9.21 29.51 6.52
N GLN A 156 -8.30 28.83 5.81
CA GLN A 156 -7.01 29.41 5.44
C GLN A 156 -7.17 30.43 4.30
N VAL A 157 -6.22 31.37 4.24
CA VAL A 157 -6.15 32.39 3.18
C VAL A 157 -4.82 32.28 2.45
N TYR A 158 -4.85 32.57 1.15
CA TYR A 158 -3.65 32.60 0.33
C TYR A 158 -2.84 33.88 0.59
N CYS A 159 -1.60 33.73 1.03
CA CYS A 159 -0.64 34.82 1.20
C CYS A 159 0.57 34.55 0.31
N ALA A 160 0.64 35.23 -0.85
CA ALA A 160 1.68 35.03 -1.86
C ALA A 160 3.11 35.18 -1.32
N ASN A 161 3.31 36.02 -0.29
CA ASN A 161 4.62 36.31 0.31
C ASN A 161 4.88 35.54 1.62
N SER A 162 4.06 34.55 1.95
CA SER A 162 4.26 33.70 3.12
C SER A 162 5.11 32.48 2.77
N PRO A 163 6.03 32.02 3.65
CA PRO A 163 6.76 30.76 3.47
C PRO A 163 5.85 29.55 3.30
N ILE A 164 4.65 29.62 3.87
CA ILE A 164 3.57 28.65 3.69
C ILE A 164 2.42 29.41 3.01
N PRO A 165 2.07 29.07 1.76
CA PRO A 165 1.16 29.88 0.95
C PRO A 165 -0.26 29.96 1.53
N CYS A 166 -0.70 28.95 2.27
CA CYS A 166 -1.97 28.95 3.00
C CYS A 166 -1.73 29.17 4.49
N VAL A 167 -2.08 30.36 5.00
CA VAL A 167 -1.95 30.70 6.42
C VAL A 167 -3.32 30.75 7.09
N ASN A 168 -3.35 30.54 8.40
CA ASN A 168 -4.57 30.68 9.19
C ASN A 168 -4.63 32.06 9.85
N PRO A 169 -5.38 33.03 9.29
CA PRO A 169 -5.41 34.37 9.84
C PRO A 169 -6.13 34.43 11.18
N LYS A 170 -6.79 33.35 11.62
CA LYS A 170 -7.47 33.31 12.91
C LYS A 170 -6.55 32.98 14.09
N ALA A 171 -5.36 32.41 13.86
CA ALA A 171 -4.52 31.87 14.92
C ALA A 171 -3.01 32.15 14.76
N ASP A 172 -2.57 32.57 13.57
CA ASP A 172 -1.17 32.89 13.30
C ASP A 172 -0.81 34.27 13.86
N ASP A 173 0.08 34.29 14.84
CA ASP A 173 0.54 35.51 15.53
C ASP A 173 1.29 36.49 14.59
N LYS A 174 1.67 36.06 13.38
CA LYS A 174 2.31 36.89 12.35
C LYS A 174 1.39 37.29 11.18
N ASN A 175 0.21 36.69 11.08
CA ASN A 175 -0.75 36.92 10.01
C ASN A 175 -2.18 37.11 10.55
N CYS A 176 -2.31 37.75 11.71
CA CYS A 176 -3.56 37.80 12.46
C CYS A 176 -4.61 38.68 11.78
N GLY A 177 -5.75 38.14 11.38
CA GLY A 177 -6.79 38.86 10.65
C GLY A 177 -6.43 39.18 9.18
N GLY A 178 -5.21 38.88 8.74
CA GLY A 178 -4.74 39.12 7.38
C GLY A 178 -3.22 38.94 7.25
N CYS A 179 -2.75 38.79 6.01
CA CYS A 179 -1.33 38.56 5.73
C CYS A 179 -0.45 39.67 6.33
N GLY A 180 0.59 39.30 7.10
CA GLY A 180 1.61 40.20 7.63
C GLY A 180 1.22 41.00 8.88
N ASN A 181 0.03 40.80 9.46
CA ASN A 181 -0.34 41.49 10.69
C ASN A 181 0.19 40.75 11.94
N VAL A 182 1.20 41.33 12.59
CA VAL A 182 1.93 40.72 13.72
C VAL A 182 1.40 41.21 15.06
N CYS A 183 1.13 40.31 16.01
CA CYS A 183 0.64 40.63 17.35
C CYS A 183 1.77 40.99 18.35
N ASP A 184 1.48 41.93 19.26
CA ASP A 184 2.33 42.26 20.43
C ASP A 184 2.09 41.25 21.58
N SER A 185 3.15 40.59 22.03
CA SER A 185 3.10 39.58 23.08
C SER A 185 2.85 40.11 24.49
N THR A 186 3.04 41.41 24.71
CA THR A 186 2.79 42.09 25.99
C THR A 186 1.43 42.80 26.02
N ASN A 187 0.77 42.90 24.86
CA ASN A 187 -0.48 43.63 24.67
C ASN A 187 -0.45 45.03 25.33
N GLY A 188 0.63 45.78 25.11
CA GLY A 188 0.80 47.13 25.67
C GLY A 188 0.93 47.20 27.19
N GLY A 189 1.43 46.14 27.85
CA GLY A 189 1.64 46.10 29.30
C GLY A 189 0.45 45.58 30.11
N ALA A 190 -0.39 44.75 29.49
CA ALA A 190 -1.49 44.05 30.15
C ALA A 190 -0.97 43.13 31.29
N PRO A 191 -1.85 42.70 32.23
CA PRO A 191 -1.46 41.78 33.31
C PRO A 191 -0.76 40.54 32.77
N SER A 192 0.32 40.15 33.45
CA SER A 192 1.10 38.96 33.13
C SER A 192 0.65 37.78 33.98
N TYR A 193 0.53 36.62 33.34
CA TYR A 193 0.13 35.37 33.98
C TYR A 193 1.23 34.32 33.80
N PRO A 194 1.41 33.39 34.76
CA PRO A 194 2.40 32.33 34.65
C PRO A 194 2.22 31.52 33.36
N ASN A 195 3.32 31.28 32.63
CA ASN A 195 3.35 30.48 31.40
C ASN A 195 2.38 30.95 30.29
N ALA A 196 2.06 32.25 30.23
CA ALA A 196 1.17 32.82 29.22
C ALA A 196 1.73 34.07 28.52
N TYR A 197 1.21 34.39 27.34
CA TYR A 197 1.53 35.57 26.52
C TYR A 197 0.31 36.02 25.70
N TYR A 198 0.36 37.19 25.07
CA TYR A 198 -0.73 37.66 24.19
C TYR A 198 -0.45 37.39 22.71
N GLY A 199 -1.44 36.93 21.95
CA GLY A 199 -1.28 36.62 20.53
C GLY A 199 -2.59 36.71 19.75
N CYS A 200 -2.63 36.04 18.61
CA CYS A 200 -3.76 36.00 17.71
C CYS A 200 -4.79 34.94 18.15
N SER A 201 -6.05 35.35 18.27
CA SER A 201 -7.19 34.45 18.34
C SER A 201 -8.38 35.05 17.61
N SER A 202 -9.10 34.22 16.85
CA SER A 202 -10.25 34.64 16.04
C SER A 202 -9.98 35.83 15.09
N GLY A 203 -8.71 36.01 14.69
CA GLY A 203 -8.28 37.08 13.78
C GLY A 203 -8.05 38.42 14.45
N GLN A 204 -7.96 38.44 15.78
CA GLN A 204 -7.66 39.63 16.56
C GLN A 204 -6.47 39.38 17.49
N CYS A 205 -5.57 40.36 17.59
CA CYS A 205 -4.48 40.34 18.55
C CYS A 205 -4.97 40.69 19.96
N GLY A 206 -4.21 40.27 20.97
CA GLY A 206 -4.51 40.55 22.38
C GLY A 206 -5.23 39.41 23.11
N ALA A 207 -5.30 38.23 22.51
CA ALA A 207 -5.81 37.03 23.17
C ALA A 207 -4.72 36.36 24.01
N LEU A 208 -5.05 35.92 25.23
CA LEU A 208 -4.12 35.18 26.08
C LEU A 208 -3.89 33.77 25.51
N LYS A 209 -2.62 33.38 25.35
CA LYS A 209 -2.15 32.09 24.84
C LYS A 209 -1.12 31.51 25.80
N CYS A 210 -1.00 30.20 25.84
CA CYS A 210 0.02 29.53 26.65
C CYS A 210 1.36 29.48 25.91
N VAL A 211 2.45 29.62 26.67
CA VAL A 211 3.78 29.28 26.17
C VAL A 211 3.81 27.80 25.76
N GLU A 212 4.79 27.43 24.93
CA GLU A 212 4.86 26.08 24.38
C GLU A 212 4.75 24.99 25.45
N ARG A 213 3.89 24.00 25.20
CA ARG A 213 3.66 22.80 26.04
C ARG A 213 3.06 23.08 27.41
N MET A 214 2.51 24.26 27.61
CA MET A 214 1.66 24.56 28.76
C MET A 214 0.22 24.70 28.29
N GLY A 215 -0.72 24.32 29.14
CA GLY A 215 -2.15 24.46 28.92
C GLY A 215 -2.79 25.11 30.13
N ASN A 216 -3.85 25.88 29.88
CA ASN A 216 -4.81 26.26 30.90
C ASN A 216 -5.92 25.20 30.89
N CYS A 217 -5.83 24.21 31.77
CA CYS A 217 -6.68 23.02 31.75
C CYS A 217 -7.87 23.11 32.71
N ASP A 218 -7.82 24.02 33.69
CA ASP A 218 -8.95 24.34 34.55
C ASP A 218 -9.81 25.52 34.06
N GLY A 219 -9.33 26.27 33.07
CA GLY A 219 -9.99 27.45 32.50
C GLY A 219 -9.80 28.72 33.33
N ASP A 220 -9.03 28.68 34.42
CA ASP A 220 -8.81 29.82 35.30
C ASP A 220 -7.64 30.66 34.79
N VAL A 221 -7.93 31.86 34.30
CA VAL A 221 -6.87 32.75 33.79
C VAL A 221 -5.96 33.27 34.90
N THR A 222 -6.38 33.23 36.17
CA THR A 222 -5.66 33.85 37.29
C THR A 222 -4.43 33.06 37.72
N ASN A 223 -4.42 31.74 37.51
CA ASN A 223 -3.27 30.87 37.79
C ASN A 223 -2.43 30.58 36.52
N GLY A 224 -2.88 31.04 35.35
CA GLY A 224 -2.13 31.05 34.10
C GLY A 224 -2.30 29.78 33.28
N CYS A 225 -1.20 29.28 32.72
CA CYS A 225 -1.15 27.96 32.07
C CYS A 225 -0.43 26.99 33.01
N GLU A 226 -1.22 26.40 33.89
CA GLU A 226 -0.82 25.64 35.08
C GLU A 226 -0.46 24.17 34.78
N ALA A 227 -0.90 23.65 33.64
CA ALA A 227 -0.75 22.25 33.31
C ALA A 227 0.35 21.99 32.26
N SER A 228 1.23 21.03 32.55
CA SER A 228 2.20 20.54 31.58
C SER A 228 1.54 19.63 30.55
N LEU A 229 1.71 19.97 29.28
CA LEU A 229 1.24 19.19 28.13
C LEU A 229 2.18 18.01 27.77
N MET A 230 3.09 17.65 28.68
CA MET A 230 4.05 16.56 28.53
C MET A 230 3.76 15.39 29.47
N THR A 231 2.55 15.32 30.01
CA THR A 231 2.10 14.24 30.89
C THR A 231 1.26 13.24 30.12
N ASN A 232 1.17 11.99 30.59
CA ASN A 232 0.29 10.98 30.00
C ASN A 232 -1.19 11.36 30.05
N GLN A 233 -1.58 12.36 30.86
CA GLN A 233 -2.95 12.84 31.00
C GLN A 233 -3.24 14.07 30.11
N ASN A 234 -2.22 14.84 29.74
CA ASN A 234 -2.35 16.07 28.96
C ASN A 234 -1.42 16.08 27.74
N CYS A 235 -1.18 14.95 27.09
CA CYS A 235 -0.14 14.84 26.09
C CYS A 235 -0.46 15.65 24.82
N GLY A 236 0.20 16.81 24.67
CA GLY A 236 -0.04 17.76 23.58
C GLY A 236 -1.27 18.66 23.77
N GLY A 237 -2.07 18.45 24.82
CA GLY A 237 -3.27 19.24 25.10
C GLY A 237 -3.99 18.79 26.37
N CYS A 238 -4.79 19.68 26.94
CA CYS A 238 -5.53 19.40 28.18
C CYS A 238 -6.47 18.20 28.02
N GLY A 239 -6.34 17.22 28.92
CA GLY A 239 -7.13 16.00 28.91
C GLY A 239 -6.83 15.03 27.76
N LEU A 240 -5.81 15.31 26.92
CA LEU A 240 -5.36 14.38 25.89
C LEU A 240 -4.52 13.26 26.51
N ALA A 241 -5.20 12.32 27.14
CA ALA A 241 -4.54 11.20 27.76
C ALA A 241 -4.01 10.22 26.71
N CYS A 242 -2.79 9.72 26.88
CA CYS A 242 -2.26 8.69 25.99
C CYS A 242 -3.07 7.39 26.11
N PRO A 243 -3.43 6.77 24.97
CA PRO A 243 -4.05 5.46 24.93
C PRO A 243 -3.24 4.42 25.72
N ALA A 244 -3.92 3.35 26.13
CA ALA A 244 -3.26 2.20 26.74
C ALA A 244 -2.12 1.71 25.83
N GLY A 245 -0.93 1.60 26.40
CA GLY A 245 0.26 1.17 25.69
C GLY A 245 1.06 2.26 24.99
N GLN A 246 0.75 3.51 25.27
CA GLN A 246 1.56 4.64 24.84
C GLN A 246 2.02 5.48 26.03
N GLU A 247 3.15 6.15 25.85
CA GLU A 247 3.71 7.09 26.83
C GLU A 247 3.87 8.46 26.19
N CYS A 248 3.53 9.52 26.92
CA CYS A 248 3.74 10.86 26.44
C CYS A 248 5.22 11.16 26.37
N ARG A 249 5.69 11.46 25.16
CA ARG A 249 7.07 11.82 24.89
C ARG A 249 7.10 12.99 23.91
N LEU A 250 8.25 13.61 23.83
CA LEU A 250 8.39 14.81 23.04
C LEU A 250 8.64 14.48 21.57
N TYR A 251 7.77 14.95 20.67
CA TYR A 251 7.94 14.82 19.22
C TYR A 251 7.63 16.14 18.51
N GLN A 252 8.56 16.63 17.67
CA GLN A 252 8.46 17.91 16.95
C GLN A 252 8.00 19.12 17.79
N GLY A 253 8.43 19.19 19.06
CA GLY A 253 8.11 20.32 19.93
C GLY A 253 6.77 20.21 20.67
N VAL A 254 5.98 19.18 20.40
CA VAL A 254 4.68 18.94 21.04
C VAL A 254 4.70 17.61 21.80
N GLY A 255 4.02 17.54 22.93
CA GLY A 255 3.79 16.26 23.62
C GLY A 255 2.99 15.34 22.71
N THR A 256 3.52 14.16 22.42
CA THR A 256 2.90 13.17 21.56
C THR A 256 2.99 11.81 22.23
N CYS A 257 1.93 11.03 22.13
CA CYS A 257 1.93 9.67 22.65
C CYS A 257 2.82 8.78 21.76
N MET A 258 3.87 8.21 22.35
CA MET A 258 4.87 7.34 21.72
C MET A 258 4.81 5.92 22.30
N CYS A 259 5.66 5.03 21.78
CA CYS A 259 5.48 3.58 21.90
C CYS A 259 5.76 2.95 23.26
N GLU A 260 5.00 1.88 23.48
CA GLU A 260 5.23 0.83 24.46
C GLU A 260 6.66 0.22 24.40
N PRO A 261 7.19 -0.32 25.52
CA PRO A 261 8.45 -1.04 25.54
C PRO A 261 8.49 -2.20 24.54
N GLY A 262 9.60 -2.34 23.82
CA GLY A 262 9.79 -3.40 22.81
C GLY A 262 9.30 -3.03 21.42
N LYS A 263 8.55 -1.93 21.27
CA LYS A 263 8.28 -1.30 19.98
C LYS A 263 9.15 -0.06 19.84
N THR A 264 9.49 0.29 18.63
CA THR A 264 10.26 1.49 18.33
C THR A 264 9.39 2.45 17.55
N PHE A 265 9.43 3.71 17.97
CA PHE A 265 8.74 4.77 17.25
C PHE A 265 9.52 5.08 15.97
N CYS A 266 9.13 4.45 14.88
CA CYS A 266 9.66 4.77 13.56
C CYS A 266 8.54 5.51 12.82
N ASN A 267 8.83 6.67 12.23
CA ASN A 267 7.92 7.38 11.33
C ASN A 267 6.48 7.67 11.86
N GLY A 268 6.30 7.92 13.16
CA GLY A 268 4.97 8.29 13.69
C GLY A 268 4.20 7.14 14.35
N GLU A 269 4.67 5.91 14.18
CA GLU A 269 4.00 4.71 14.67
C GLU A 269 4.96 3.76 15.38
N CYS A 270 4.38 2.75 16.03
CA CYS A 270 5.09 1.81 16.87
C CYS A 270 5.30 0.49 16.18
N TYR A 271 6.52 0.26 15.70
CA TYR A 271 6.89 -0.95 14.98
C TYR A 271 7.65 -1.91 15.87
N ASP A 272 7.41 -3.20 15.66
CA ASP A 272 8.27 -4.25 16.18
C ASP A 272 9.41 -4.50 15.19
N LEU A 273 10.61 -4.08 15.55
CA LEU A 273 11.81 -4.26 14.73
C LEU A 273 12.13 -5.74 14.45
N LYS A 274 11.48 -6.69 15.13
CA LYS A 274 11.70 -8.12 14.91
C LYS A 274 11.00 -8.67 13.68
N SER A 275 9.96 -8.00 13.21
CA SER A 275 9.11 -8.49 12.14
C SER A 275 8.79 -7.43 11.09
N ASP A 276 9.04 -6.15 11.40
CA ASP A 276 8.77 -5.08 10.46
C ASP A 276 9.77 -5.09 9.31
N PHE A 277 9.27 -5.19 8.08
CA PHE A 277 10.09 -5.26 6.87
C PHE A 277 10.95 -4.00 6.67
N PHE A 278 10.41 -2.82 6.97
CA PHE A 278 11.07 -1.54 6.72
C PHE A 278 11.98 -1.10 7.88
N ASN A 279 11.84 -1.74 9.04
CA ASN A 279 12.55 -1.43 10.27
C ASN A 279 13.18 -2.68 10.89
N CYS A 280 13.68 -3.61 10.08
CA CYS A 280 14.13 -4.91 10.55
C CYS A 280 15.42 -4.79 11.37
N GLY A 281 15.36 -5.02 12.67
CA GLY A 281 16.49 -4.87 13.60
C GLY A 281 16.87 -3.42 13.95
N ALA A 282 16.47 -2.44 13.14
CA ALA A 282 16.67 -1.00 13.39
C ALA A 282 15.68 -0.16 12.56
N CYS A 283 15.28 1.03 13.04
CA CYS A 283 14.44 1.93 12.24
C CYS A 283 15.11 2.26 10.90
N GLY A 284 14.36 2.16 9.80
CA GLY A 284 14.85 2.38 8.45
C GLY A 284 15.77 1.30 7.88
N ASN A 285 16.05 0.21 8.63
CA ASN A 285 16.74 -0.95 8.07
C ASN A 285 15.75 -1.80 7.29
N SER A 286 15.49 -1.39 6.05
CA SER A 286 14.62 -2.11 5.15
C SER A 286 15.29 -3.37 4.63
N CYS A 287 14.57 -4.49 4.70
CA CYS A 287 14.94 -5.68 3.97
C CYS A 287 14.95 -5.43 2.46
N ARG A 288 15.79 -6.17 1.73
CA ARG A 288 16.01 -5.95 0.31
C ARG A 288 14.87 -6.54 -0.51
N PHE A 289 14.26 -5.71 -1.34
CA PHE A 289 13.50 -6.19 -2.48
C PHE A 289 14.48 -6.73 -3.52
N LEU A 290 14.35 -8.02 -3.83
CA LEU A 290 15.19 -8.72 -4.83
C LEU A 290 14.34 -8.98 -6.07
N THR A 291 13.52 -8.00 -6.46
CA THR A 291 12.48 -8.15 -7.47
C THR A 291 13.01 -8.65 -8.81
N LYS A 292 14.16 -8.13 -9.25
CA LYS A 292 14.86 -8.57 -10.48
C LYS A 292 15.51 -9.96 -10.36
N LYS A 293 15.50 -10.54 -9.18
CA LYS A 293 16.11 -11.82 -8.81
C LYS A 293 15.08 -12.79 -8.23
N GLY A 294 13.79 -12.62 -8.54
CA GLY A 294 12.75 -13.60 -8.23
C GLY A 294 12.36 -13.72 -6.75
N GLY A 295 12.65 -12.73 -5.90
CA GLY A 295 12.32 -12.82 -4.47
C GLY A 295 12.36 -11.49 -3.73
N ALA A 296 12.21 -11.56 -2.42
CA ALA A 296 12.44 -10.45 -1.49
C ALA A 296 12.89 -11.01 -0.14
N GLU A 297 13.61 -10.23 0.64
CA GLU A 297 13.89 -10.59 2.02
C GLU A 297 12.68 -10.30 2.92
N ALA A 298 12.36 -11.18 3.87
CA ALA A 298 11.40 -10.91 4.95
C ALA A 298 12.14 -10.66 6.27
N CYS A 299 11.57 -9.83 7.15
CA CYS A 299 12.13 -9.63 8.48
C CYS A 299 11.71 -10.77 9.41
N LEU A 300 12.67 -11.62 9.78
CA LEU A 300 12.46 -12.72 10.72
C LEU A 300 13.39 -12.52 11.91
N TYR A 301 12.80 -12.23 13.08
CA TYR A 301 13.51 -12.01 14.34
C TYR A 301 14.54 -10.87 14.28
N GLY A 302 14.27 -9.82 13.50
CA GLY A 302 15.15 -8.67 13.34
C GLY A 302 16.28 -8.88 12.33
N VAL A 303 16.19 -9.96 11.54
CA VAL A 303 17.14 -10.30 10.49
C VAL A 303 16.40 -10.49 9.17
N CYS A 304 16.89 -9.81 8.14
CA CYS A 304 16.39 -9.97 6.78
C CYS A 304 16.79 -11.34 6.22
N THR A 305 15.79 -12.12 5.80
CA THR A 305 15.94 -13.51 5.32
C THR A 305 15.31 -13.64 3.94
N LEU A 306 16.01 -14.22 2.97
CA LEU A 306 15.49 -14.39 1.61
C LEU A 306 14.20 -15.23 1.59
N GLN A 307 13.21 -14.76 0.83
CA GLN A 307 11.99 -15.47 0.46
C GLN A 307 11.82 -15.38 -1.05
N CYS A 308 11.68 -16.52 -1.71
CA CYS A 308 11.44 -16.56 -3.14
C CYS A 308 9.97 -16.28 -3.45
N TRP A 309 9.73 -15.61 -4.57
CA TRP A 309 8.39 -15.48 -5.10
C TRP A 309 7.87 -16.82 -5.63
N SER A 310 6.56 -16.92 -5.83
CA SER A 310 5.97 -18.06 -6.52
C SER A 310 6.67 -18.29 -7.86
N GLY A 311 6.94 -19.55 -8.19
CA GLY A 311 7.64 -19.90 -9.43
C GLY A 311 9.14 -19.60 -9.44
N LYS A 312 9.73 -19.24 -8.29
CA LYS A 312 11.16 -18.97 -8.17
C LYS A 312 11.79 -19.75 -7.03
N ALA A 313 13.07 -20.10 -7.19
CA ALA A 313 13.84 -20.78 -6.15
C ALA A 313 15.34 -20.39 -6.19
N ASP A 314 15.97 -20.40 -5.01
CA ASP A 314 17.42 -20.35 -4.81
C ASP A 314 17.94 -21.79 -4.82
N CYS A 315 18.33 -22.29 -6.00
CA CYS A 315 18.74 -23.68 -6.16
C CYS A 315 20.24 -23.88 -5.97
N ASN A 316 21.03 -22.79 -5.95
CA ASN A 316 22.46 -22.83 -5.69
C ASN A 316 22.82 -22.52 -4.22
N GLY A 317 21.85 -22.05 -3.42
CA GLY A 317 21.99 -21.69 -2.00
C GLY A 317 22.63 -20.31 -1.76
N ASN A 318 22.75 -19.47 -2.79
CA ASN A 318 23.44 -18.20 -2.75
C ASN A 318 22.45 -17.03 -2.66
N THR A 319 22.08 -16.67 -1.44
CA THR A 319 21.17 -15.53 -1.18
C THR A 319 21.61 -14.17 -1.79
N ALA A 320 22.87 -14.02 -2.22
CA ALA A 320 23.35 -12.82 -2.89
C ALA A 320 22.86 -12.68 -4.34
N ASP A 321 22.61 -13.78 -5.05
CA ASP A 321 22.06 -13.78 -6.41
C ASP A 321 20.55 -14.05 -6.48
N GLY A 322 19.93 -14.36 -5.34
CA GLY A 322 18.49 -14.31 -5.12
C GLY A 322 17.83 -15.67 -5.37
N CYS A 323 16.70 -15.66 -6.05
CA CYS A 323 15.95 -16.85 -6.46
C CYS A 323 15.99 -16.93 -7.99
N GLU A 324 17.15 -17.34 -8.47
CA GLU A 324 17.60 -17.30 -9.86
C GLU A 324 16.91 -18.34 -10.75
N THR A 325 16.35 -19.39 -10.16
CA THR A 325 15.76 -20.51 -10.90
C THR A 325 14.27 -20.29 -11.09
N ASP A 326 13.81 -20.43 -12.35
CA ASP A 326 12.38 -20.36 -12.71
C ASP A 326 11.74 -21.72 -12.56
N THR A 327 11.09 -21.97 -11.43
CA THR A 327 10.43 -23.25 -11.20
C THR A 327 9.10 -23.38 -11.92
N ASP A 328 8.55 -22.29 -12.49
CA ASP A 328 7.29 -22.36 -13.24
C ASP A 328 7.46 -22.78 -14.69
N ALA A 329 8.64 -22.51 -15.27
CA ALA A 329 8.92 -22.74 -16.69
C ALA A 329 10.15 -23.59 -16.98
N ASP A 330 11.14 -23.71 -16.07
CA ASP A 330 12.33 -24.52 -16.32
C ASP A 330 12.00 -26.02 -16.26
N PRO A 331 12.12 -26.76 -17.37
CA PRO A 331 11.86 -28.20 -17.38
C PRO A 331 12.82 -28.99 -16.48
N ASN A 332 13.95 -28.44 -16.03
CA ASN A 332 14.86 -29.12 -15.11
C ASN A 332 14.61 -28.82 -13.63
N ASN A 333 13.75 -27.85 -13.33
CA ASN A 333 13.46 -27.38 -11.97
C ASN A 333 11.96 -27.15 -11.76
N CYS A 334 11.12 -27.95 -12.43
CA CYS A 334 9.69 -27.73 -12.53
C CYS A 334 8.97 -27.94 -11.19
N GLY A 335 8.50 -26.87 -10.58
CA GLY A 335 7.86 -26.83 -9.26
C GLY A 335 8.81 -26.90 -8.06
N ALA A 336 10.05 -27.37 -8.24
CA ALA A 336 11.08 -27.41 -7.21
C ALA A 336 12.49 -27.62 -7.82
N CYS A 337 13.53 -27.22 -7.09
CA CYS A 337 14.93 -27.43 -7.50
C CYS A 337 15.21 -28.91 -7.80
N GLY A 338 15.73 -29.18 -8.99
CA GLY A 338 16.08 -30.53 -9.45
C GLY A 338 14.89 -31.41 -9.86
N ASN A 339 13.66 -30.91 -9.87
CA ASN A 339 12.52 -31.66 -10.38
C ASN A 339 12.44 -31.57 -11.92
N THR A 340 12.89 -32.62 -12.60
CA THR A 340 13.04 -32.62 -14.07
C THR A 340 11.81 -33.23 -14.78
N CYS A 341 11.26 -32.52 -15.75
CA CYS A 341 10.30 -33.05 -16.73
C CYS A 341 11.02 -33.93 -17.79
N ASP A 342 10.24 -34.69 -18.56
CA ASP A 342 10.81 -35.56 -19.59
C ASP A 342 11.41 -34.74 -20.75
N ALA A 343 12.74 -34.56 -20.68
CA ALA A 343 13.50 -33.84 -21.68
C ALA A 343 13.57 -34.57 -23.04
N VAL A 344 13.44 -35.90 -23.07
CA VAL A 344 13.48 -36.68 -24.31
C VAL A 344 12.19 -36.47 -25.09
N ALA A 345 11.06 -36.41 -24.41
CA ALA A 345 9.77 -36.03 -24.99
C ALA A 345 9.64 -34.51 -25.24
N GLY A 346 10.60 -33.71 -24.76
CA GLY A 346 10.56 -32.25 -24.88
C GLY A 346 9.44 -31.61 -24.07
N GLN A 347 9.03 -32.25 -22.98
CA GLN A 347 7.89 -31.88 -22.14
C GLN A 347 8.03 -30.46 -21.61
N ALA A 348 6.97 -29.65 -21.75
CA ALA A 348 6.96 -28.28 -21.23
C ALA A 348 6.74 -28.27 -19.70
N CYS A 349 7.28 -27.27 -19.01
CA CYS A 349 6.91 -26.95 -17.64
C CYS A 349 6.06 -25.68 -17.68
N VAL A 350 4.84 -25.74 -17.12
CA VAL A 350 3.97 -24.57 -17.02
C VAL A 350 3.37 -24.52 -15.63
N GLY A 351 3.56 -23.39 -14.93
CA GLY A 351 3.07 -23.20 -13.57
C GLY A 351 3.60 -24.25 -12.59
N GLY A 352 4.83 -24.70 -12.79
CA GLY A 352 5.53 -25.64 -11.92
C GLY A 352 5.08 -27.09 -12.10
N LYS A 353 4.44 -27.40 -13.21
CA LYS A 353 3.96 -28.74 -13.55
C LYS A 353 4.42 -29.17 -14.93
N CYS A 354 4.91 -30.40 -15.00
CA CYS A 354 5.25 -31.02 -16.27
C CYS A 354 3.99 -31.31 -17.08
N MET A 355 3.91 -30.76 -18.29
CA MET A 355 2.71 -30.81 -19.13
C MET A 355 2.43 -32.21 -19.63
N VAL A 356 1.18 -32.63 -19.55
CA VAL A 356 0.74 -33.95 -20.03
C VAL A 356 -0.51 -33.82 -20.88
N GLU A 357 -0.70 -34.78 -21.77
CA GLU A 357 -1.91 -34.92 -22.58
C GLU A 357 -2.35 -36.39 -22.61
N PRO A 358 -3.63 -36.68 -22.89
CA PRO A 358 -4.08 -38.05 -23.08
C PRO A 358 -3.23 -38.76 -24.12
N CYS A 359 -2.72 -39.95 -23.81
CA CYS A 359 -1.94 -40.74 -24.74
C CYS A 359 -2.78 -41.13 -25.95
N ASP A 360 -2.18 -41.02 -27.14
CA ASP A 360 -2.73 -41.64 -28.34
C ASP A 360 -2.37 -43.14 -28.35
N PRO A 361 -3.35 -44.06 -28.21
CA PRO A 361 -3.09 -45.50 -28.21
C PRO A 361 -2.53 -46.01 -29.55
N ASP A 362 -2.70 -45.25 -30.64
CA ASP A 362 -2.30 -45.66 -32.00
C ASP A 362 -0.93 -45.10 -32.43
N ALA A 363 -0.30 -44.23 -31.62
CA ALA A 363 0.99 -43.61 -31.92
C ALA A 363 2.21 -44.54 -31.77
N GLY A 364 2.02 -45.83 -31.48
CA GLY A 364 3.12 -46.81 -31.40
C GLY A 364 4.12 -46.43 -30.30
N GLY A 365 3.68 -46.52 -29.05
CA GLY A 365 4.46 -46.11 -27.89
C GLY A 365 5.87 -46.73 -27.84
N ILE A 366 6.87 -45.88 -27.61
CA ILE A 366 8.11 -46.33 -27.00
C ILE A 366 7.78 -46.61 -25.54
N THR A 367 7.60 -47.89 -25.21
CA THR A 367 7.53 -48.33 -23.82
C THR A 367 8.85 -47.97 -23.13
N ARG A 368 8.79 -47.14 -22.09
CA ARG A 368 9.85 -47.02 -21.08
C ARG A 368 9.24 -47.02 -19.70
#